data_AF-X1J278-F1
#
_entry.id   AF-X1J278-F1
#
_cell.length_a   1.000
_cell.length_b   1.000
_cell.length_c   1.000
_cell.angle_alpha   90.00
_cell.angle_beta   90.00
_cell.angle_gamma   90.00
#
_symmetry.space_group_name_H-M   'P 1'
#
loop_
_entity.id
_entity.type
_entity.pdbx_description
1 polymer ?
#
loop_
_entity_poly.entity_id
_entity_poly.type
_entity_poly.pdbx_seq_one_letter_code
_entity_poly.pdbx_strand_id
1 'polypeptide(L)'
;MILTRINYYEHLHEPNYWEIRDVNLGYFNLIVGLNATGKTRLINIVTNFAKVLSKKTRKDGHWELEFKIWREEEINYKYELEIKKQIIQEEEISENGKVLLRRKKDKGEIFSKQSSKMIPFSPPKDELTLNVRRDVKEFPFLEDFIYWANNFHGYTFSGVRPNVIMVPGDSEALLENLHAVPY
;
A
#
# COMPACT_ATOMS: atom_id res chain seq x y z
N MET A 1 7.43 -3.12 -8.59
CA MET A 1 7.25 -3.70 -7.25
C MET A 1 5.85 -4.30 -7.11
N ILE A 2 5.70 -5.44 -6.45
CA ILE A 2 4.44 -6.18 -6.25
C ILE A 2 4.33 -6.54 -4.77
N LEU A 3 3.13 -6.39 -4.21
CA LEU A 3 2.83 -6.71 -2.81
C LEU A 3 2.63 -8.22 -2.65
N THR A 4 3.37 -8.86 -1.74
CA THR A 4 3.37 -10.32 -1.56
C THR A 4 2.89 -10.76 -0.18
N ARG A 5 2.96 -9.90 0.83
CA ARG A 5 2.44 -10.22 2.17
C ARG A 5 1.85 -8.99 2.84
N ILE A 6 0.79 -9.21 3.62
CA ILE A 6 0.12 -8.18 4.41
C ILE A 6 -0.24 -8.73 5.78
N ASN A 7 0.22 -8.03 6.83
CA ASN A 7 -0.40 -8.02 8.14
C ASN A 7 -0.91 -6.61 8.45
N TYR A 8 -1.98 -6.55 9.22
CA TYR A 8 -2.58 -5.28 9.60
C TYR A 8 -3.33 -5.39 10.91
N TYR A 9 -3.28 -4.36 11.74
CA TYR A 9 -4.20 -4.22 12.87
C TYR A 9 -4.59 -2.76 13.14
N GLU A 10 -5.74 -2.60 13.80
CA GLU A 10 -6.23 -1.35 14.36
C GLU A 10 -6.61 -1.55 15.83
N HIS A 11 -6.55 -0.47 16.62
CA HIS A 11 -7.13 -0.44 17.97
C HIS A 11 -6.55 -1.52 18.90
N LEU A 12 -5.24 -1.77 18.84
CA LEU A 12 -4.56 -2.72 19.72
C LEU A 12 -4.84 -2.37 21.20
N HIS A 13 -5.30 -3.37 21.96
CA HIS A 13 -5.73 -3.26 23.36
C HIS A 13 -7.00 -2.41 23.61
N GLU A 14 -7.77 -2.09 22.58
CA GLU A 14 -9.07 -1.40 22.70
C GLU A 14 -10.23 -2.38 22.35
N PRO A 15 -11.47 -2.16 22.82
CA PRO A 15 -12.60 -3.09 22.59
C PRO A 15 -12.94 -3.32 21.11
N ASN A 16 -12.58 -2.37 20.25
CA ASN A 16 -12.78 -2.40 18.80
C ASN A 16 -11.53 -2.90 18.04
N TYR A 17 -10.63 -3.61 18.74
CA TYR A 17 -9.48 -4.28 18.14
C TYR A 17 -9.90 -5.15 16.95
N TRP A 18 -9.12 -5.06 15.89
CA TRP A 18 -9.32 -5.90 14.72
C TRP A 18 -8.02 -6.04 13.93
N GLU A 19 -7.85 -7.19 13.30
CA GLU A 19 -6.65 -7.50 12.54
C GLU A 19 -6.89 -8.41 11.33
N ILE A 20 -5.89 -8.39 10.45
CA ILE A 20 -5.63 -9.39 9.42
C ILE A 20 -4.20 -9.87 9.60
N ARG A 21 -4.02 -11.19 9.58
CA ARG A 21 -2.71 -11.83 9.68
C ARG A 21 -2.46 -12.76 8.51
N ASP A 22 -1.20 -12.85 8.12
CA ASP A 22 -0.64 -13.87 7.22
C ASP A 22 -1.31 -13.95 5.86
N VAL A 23 -1.74 -12.79 5.32
CA VAL A 23 -2.27 -12.73 3.95
C VAL A 23 -1.09 -12.74 2.99
N ASN A 24 -0.92 -13.88 2.31
CA ASN A 24 0.04 -14.04 1.23
C ASN A 24 -0.64 -13.78 -0.12
N LEU A 25 0.02 -13.01 -0.97
CA LEU A 25 -0.47 -12.61 -2.28
C LEU A 25 0.50 -13.08 -3.36
N GLY A 26 -0.05 -13.71 -4.40
CA GLY A 26 0.66 -13.99 -5.64
C GLY A 26 0.46 -12.88 -6.68
N TYR A 27 0.83 -13.18 -7.92
CA TYR A 27 0.63 -12.26 -9.06
C TYR A 27 -0.85 -12.06 -9.41
N PHE A 28 -1.63 -13.13 -9.32
CA PHE A 28 -3.07 -13.12 -9.47
C PHE A 28 -3.67 -13.75 -8.23
N ASN A 29 -4.68 -13.08 -7.65
CA ASN A 29 -5.30 -13.49 -6.40
C ASN A 29 -6.81 -13.53 -6.56
N LEU A 30 -7.45 -14.58 -6.06
CA LEU A 30 -8.90 -14.66 -5.91
C LEU A 30 -9.23 -14.70 -4.42
N ILE A 31 -9.85 -13.63 -3.92
CA ILE A 31 -10.23 -13.51 -2.50
C ILE A 31 -11.68 -13.94 -2.34
N VAL A 32 -11.89 -15.13 -1.76
CA VAL A 32 -13.22 -15.73 -1.53
C VAL A 32 -13.47 -15.96 -0.04
N GLY A 33 -14.74 -16.01 0.33
CA GLY A 33 -15.18 -16.24 1.71
C GLY A 33 -16.64 -15.84 1.89
N LEU A 34 -17.23 -16.21 3.04
CA LEU A 34 -18.60 -15.84 3.40
C LEU A 34 -18.78 -14.31 3.45
N ASN A 35 -20.02 -13.85 3.41
CA ASN A 35 -20.30 -12.42 3.58
C ASN A 35 -19.78 -11.93 4.95
N ALA A 36 -19.35 -10.67 4.99
CA ALA A 36 -18.80 -10.01 6.18
C ALA A 36 -17.49 -10.59 6.77
N THR A 37 -16.78 -11.49 6.08
CA THR A 37 -15.49 -12.05 6.56
C THR A 37 -14.27 -11.13 6.33
N GLY A 38 -14.47 -9.85 6.03
CA GLY A 38 -13.38 -8.88 5.88
C GLY A 38 -12.78 -8.73 4.46
N LYS A 39 -13.35 -9.36 3.42
CA LYS A 39 -12.87 -9.21 2.02
C LYS A 39 -12.76 -7.75 1.57
N THR A 40 -13.83 -6.98 1.74
CA THR A 40 -13.84 -5.54 1.43
C THR A 40 -12.84 -4.77 2.28
N ARG A 41 -12.66 -5.18 3.55
CA ARG A 41 -11.73 -4.53 4.47
C ARG A 41 -10.28 -4.78 4.05
N LEU A 42 -9.93 -5.98 3.62
CA LEU A 42 -8.61 -6.29 3.03
C LEU A 42 -8.30 -5.38 1.85
N ILE A 43 -9.22 -5.27 0.87
CA ILE A 43 -9.04 -4.37 -0.28
C ILE A 43 -8.86 -2.92 0.17
N ASN A 44 -9.65 -2.48 1.16
CA ASN A 44 -9.55 -1.14 1.71
C ASN A 44 -8.22 -0.89 2.44
N ILE A 45 -7.65 -1.87 3.14
CA ILE A 45 -6.36 -1.73 3.83
C ILE A 45 -5.25 -1.44 2.82
N VAL A 46 -5.17 -2.22 1.74
CA VAL A 46 -4.16 -2.01 0.68
C VAL A 46 -4.37 -0.67 -0.01
N THR A 47 -5.63 -0.38 -0.35
CA THR A 47 -6.00 0.89 -1.00
C THR A 47 -5.67 2.09 -0.12
N ASN A 48 -5.95 2.00 1.18
CA ASN A 48 -5.65 3.06 2.14
C ASN A 48 -4.15 3.23 2.32
N PHE A 49 -3.38 2.14 2.37
CA PHE A 49 -1.93 2.22 2.44
C PHE A 49 -1.35 2.97 1.23
N ALA A 50 -1.75 2.61 0.01
CA ALA A 50 -1.34 3.33 -1.21
C ALA A 50 -1.75 4.82 -1.17
N LYS A 51 -2.95 5.14 -0.66
CA LYS A 51 -3.40 6.53 -0.48
C LYS A 51 -2.61 7.28 0.60
N VAL A 52 -2.18 6.61 1.66
CA VAL A 52 -1.34 7.16 2.73
C VAL A 52 0.04 7.51 2.18
N LEU A 53 0.67 6.58 1.44
CA LEU A 53 1.96 6.84 0.77
C LEU A 53 1.87 8.00 -0.22
N SER A 54 0.78 8.10 -1.00
CA SER A 54 0.57 9.18 -1.96
C SER A 54 0.02 10.49 -1.35
N LYS A 55 -0.02 10.62 -0.02
CA LYS A 55 -0.54 11.80 0.73
C LYS A 55 -2.00 12.16 0.38
N LYS A 56 -2.77 11.21 -0.18
CA LYS A 56 -4.19 11.39 -0.56
C LYS A 56 -5.15 11.19 0.62
N THR A 57 -4.71 10.51 1.67
CA THR A 57 -5.47 10.31 2.90
C THR A 57 -4.54 10.24 4.09
N ARG A 58 -5.07 10.47 5.27
CA ARG A 58 -4.44 10.12 6.53
C ARG A 58 -5.31 9.08 7.24
N LYS A 59 -4.75 7.93 7.61
CA LYS A 59 -5.45 6.83 8.27
C LYS A 59 -4.58 6.31 9.39
N ASP A 60 -5.22 6.04 10.52
CA ASP A 60 -4.60 5.33 11.62
C ASP A 60 -4.57 3.83 11.33
N GLY A 61 -3.65 3.11 11.96
CA GLY A 61 -3.47 1.68 11.77
C GLY A 61 -2.00 1.29 11.86
N HIS A 62 -1.77 -0.02 11.91
CA HIS A 62 -0.45 -0.62 11.81
C HIS A 62 -0.43 -1.53 10.59
N TRP A 63 0.50 -1.27 9.67
CA TRP A 63 0.72 -2.05 8.46
C TRP A 63 2.06 -2.73 8.53
N GLU A 64 2.11 -4.02 8.21
CA GLU A 64 3.33 -4.73 7.85
C GLU A 64 3.15 -5.32 6.46
N LEU A 65 3.99 -4.91 5.53
CA LEU A 65 3.84 -5.23 4.12
C LEU A 65 5.17 -5.74 3.58
N GLU A 66 5.12 -6.83 2.83
CA GLU A 66 6.29 -7.32 2.09
C GLU A 66 6.05 -7.15 0.60
N PHE A 67 7.10 -6.71 -0.11
CA PHE A 67 7.08 -6.48 -1.53
C PHE A 67 8.24 -7.15 -2.23
N LYS A 68 8.05 -7.49 -3.50
CA LYS A 68 9.09 -7.96 -4.42
C LYS A 68 9.22 -7.07 -5.64
N ILE A 69 10.41 -6.92 -6.18
CA ILE A 69 10.58 -6.31 -7.51
C ILE A 69 10.29 -7.37 -8.57
N TRP A 70 9.43 -7.03 -9.54
CA TRP A 70 9.07 -7.93 -10.63
C TRP A 70 10.30 -8.19 -11.50
N ARG A 71 10.67 -9.46 -11.69
CA ARG A 71 11.85 -9.95 -12.42
C ARG A 71 13.20 -9.81 -11.69
N GLU A 72 13.21 -9.35 -10.45
CA GLU A 72 14.40 -9.33 -9.59
C GLU A 72 14.10 -10.12 -8.32
N GLU A 73 14.31 -11.44 -8.37
CA GLU A 73 13.98 -12.35 -7.25
C GLU A 73 14.77 -12.07 -5.98
N GLU A 74 15.90 -11.39 -6.11
CA GLU A 74 16.80 -11.08 -5.00
C GLU A 74 16.34 -9.89 -4.16
N ILE A 75 15.45 -9.02 -4.63
CA ILE A 75 15.05 -7.80 -3.89
C ILE A 75 13.69 -7.98 -3.22
N ASN A 76 13.73 -8.10 -1.89
CA ASN A 76 12.55 -8.17 -1.03
C ASN A 76 12.54 -6.98 -0.08
N TYR A 77 11.51 -6.14 -0.17
CA TYR A 77 11.28 -5.06 0.77
C TYR A 77 10.30 -5.46 1.86
N LYS A 78 10.56 -5.04 3.10
CA LYS A 78 9.56 -4.99 4.17
C LYS A 78 9.32 -3.53 4.54
N TYR A 79 8.06 -3.13 4.60
CA TYR A 79 7.62 -1.84 5.11
C TYR A 79 6.69 -2.05 6.31
N GLU A 80 7.12 -1.59 7.47
CA GLU A 80 6.33 -1.48 8.68
C GLU A 80 5.98 -0.02 8.99
N LEU A 81 4.71 0.27 9.23
CA LEU A 81 4.21 1.63 9.48
C LEU A 81 3.12 1.62 10.55
N GLU A 82 3.31 2.41 11.60
CA GLU A 82 2.28 2.65 12.63
C GLU A 82 1.90 4.13 12.66
N ILE A 83 0.61 4.39 12.46
CA ILE A 83 0.01 5.71 12.61
C ILE A 83 -1.06 5.65 13.69
N LYS A 84 -0.92 6.51 14.71
CA LYS A 84 -1.89 6.64 15.80
C LYS A 84 -2.23 8.10 16.05
N LYS A 85 -3.52 8.43 16.05
CA LYS A 85 -4.02 9.81 16.16
C LYS A 85 -3.36 10.73 15.14
N GLN A 86 -3.18 10.23 13.91
CA GLN A 86 -2.56 10.95 12.79
C GLN A 86 -1.06 11.29 13.01
N ILE A 87 -0.43 10.67 14.01
CA ILE A 87 0.99 10.82 14.29
C ILE A 87 1.68 9.49 13.99
N ILE A 88 2.79 9.58 13.26
CA ILE A 88 3.64 8.43 12.95
C ILE A 88 4.33 8.00 14.24
N GLN A 89 4.01 6.80 14.71
CA GLN A 89 4.66 6.21 15.88
C GLN A 89 5.94 5.50 15.45
N GLU A 90 5.84 4.66 14.43
CA GLU A 90 6.93 3.86 13.89
C GLU A 90 6.86 3.83 12.35
N GLU A 91 8.02 3.87 11.71
CA GLU A 91 8.17 3.73 10.27
C GLU A 91 9.51 3.03 10.02
N GLU A 92 9.48 1.83 9.47
CA GLU A 92 10.67 1.04 9.15
C GLU A 92 10.57 0.48 7.73
N ILE A 93 11.64 0.65 6.95
CA ILE A 93 11.81 0.03 5.64
C ILE A 93 13.12 -0.75 5.67
N SER A 94 13.06 -2.01 5.22
CA SER A 94 14.23 -2.85 5.05
C SER A 94 14.23 -3.53 3.69
N GLU A 95 15.42 -3.83 3.18
CA GLU A 95 15.69 -4.56 1.95
C GLU A 95 16.50 -5.80 2.29
N ASN A 96 15.97 -6.99 2.03
CA ASN A 96 16.62 -8.26 2.34
C ASN A 96 17.13 -8.37 3.79
N GLY A 97 16.35 -7.82 4.73
CA GLY A 97 16.68 -7.76 6.16
C GLY A 97 17.64 -6.63 6.56
N LYS A 98 18.21 -5.88 5.61
CA LYS A 98 19.02 -4.69 5.88
C LYS A 98 18.12 -3.47 6.04
N VAL A 99 18.18 -2.81 7.19
CA VAL A 99 17.40 -1.60 7.47
C VAL A 99 17.89 -0.44 6.59
N LEU A 100 16.95 0.18 5.87
CA LEU A 100 17.18 1.36 5.03
C LEU A 100 16.56 2.62 5.64
N LEU A 101 15.48 2.47 6.39
CA LEU A 101 14.84 3.55 7.12
C LEU A 101 14.36 2.99 8.45
N ARG A 102 14.64 3.69 9.53
CA ARG A 102 14.01 3.44 10.83
C ARG A 102 13.69 4.76 11.49
N ARG A 103 12.45 4.91 11.92
CA ARG A 103 11.98 6.11 12.60
C ARG A 103 11.07 5.72 13.75
N LYS A 104 11.26 6.40 14.88
CA LYS A 104 10.34 6.39 16.02
C LYS A 104 9.95 7.83 16.35
N LYS A 105 8.66 8.14 16.19
CA LYS A 105 8.09 9.48 16.39
C LYS A 105 8.80 10.58 15.58
N ASP A 106 9.61 11.39 16.24
CA ASP A 106 10.27 12.58 15.70
C ASP A 106 11.78 12.38 15.46
N LYS A 107 12.29 11.16 15.64
CA LYS A 107 13.69 10.81 15.37
C LYS A 107 13.77 9.61 14.47
N GLY A 108 14.65 9.65 13.49
CA GLY A 108 14.92 8.52 12.63
C GLY A 108 16.32 8.54 12.04
N GLU A 109 16.65 7.43 11.39
CA GLU A 109 17.86 7.24 10.61
C GLU A 109 17.47 6.68 9.25
N ILE A 110 18.12 7.18 8.19
CA ILE A 110 17.87 6.77 6.82
C ILE A 110 19.19 6.48 6.11
N PHE A 111 19.23 5.39 5.34
CA PHE A 111 20.40 4.98 4.59
C PHE A 111 20.58 5.87 3.37
N SER A 112 21.68 6.61 3.34
CA SER A 112 22.08 7.45 2.21
C SER A 112 22.96 6.65 1.26
N LYS A 113 22.51 6.48 0.01
CA LYS A 113 23.26 5.74 -1.02
C LYS A 113 24.58 6.43 -1.36
N GLN A 114 24.62 7.76 -1.33
CA GLN A 114 25.82 8.55 -1.64
C GLN A 114 26.92 8.36 -0.60
N SER A 115 26.56 8.39 0.69
CA SER A 115 27.53 8.24 1.78
C SER A 115 27.72 6.79 2.23
N SER A 116 26.86 5.87 1.75
CA SER A 116 26.81 4.47 2.15
C SER A 116 26.67 4.27 3.67
N LYS A 117 25.96 5.17 4.35
CA LYS A 117 25.80 5.20 5.81
C LYS A 117 24.37 5.56 6.19
N MET A 118 23.98 5.17 7.40
CA MET A 118 22.78 5.67 8.06
C MET A 118 23.02 7.12 8.50
N ILE A 119 22.13 8.03 8.12
CA ILE A 119 22.17 9.43 8.50
C ILE A 119 20.99 9.74 9.42
N PRO A 120 21.22 10.34 10.60
CA PRO A 120 20.14 10.74 11.48
C PRO A 120 19.36 11.94 10.92
N PHE A 121 18.06 11.97 11.15
CA PHE A 121 17.18 13.07 10.78
C PHE A 121 16.01 13.24 11.77
N SER A 122 15.41 14.42 11.74
CA SER A 122 14.27 14.79 12.59
C SER A 122 13.06 15.19 11.74
N PRO A 123 12.17 14.25 11.36
CA PRO A 123 11.01 14.54 10.52
C PRO A 123 9.85 15.17 11.30
N PRO A 124 8.96 15.92 10.62
CA PRO A 124 7.66 16.32 11.17
C PRO A 124 6.84 15.10 11.63
N LYS A 125 6.12 15.24 12.75
CA LYS A 125 5.40 14.13 13.40
C LYS A 125 4.25 13.52 12.56
N ASP A 126 3.69 14.30 11.64
CA ASP A 126 2.51 13.93 10.84
C ASP A 126 2.81 13.71 9.35
N GLU A 127 4.09 13.70 8.95
CA GLU A 127 4.51 13.46 7.58
C GLU A 127 5.45 12.26 7.46
N LEU A 128 5.14 11.34 6.54
CA LEU A 128 5.99 10.17 6.27
C LEU A 128 7.36 10.59 5.75
N THR A 129 8.39 9.80 6.05
CA THR A 129 9.75 10.12 5.62
C THR A 129 9.84 10.24 4.10
N LEU A 130 9.13 9.38 3.35
CA LEU A 130 9.06 9.43 1.90
C LEU A 130 8.52 10.75 1.32
N ASN A 131 7.73 11.50 2.10
CA ASN A 131 7.18 12.79 1.68
C ASN A 131 8.13 13.95 1.94
N VAL A 132 9.09 13.78 2.86
CA VAL A 132 9.99 14.84 3.35
C VAL A 132 11.41 14.67 2.80
N ARG A 133 11.86 13.42 2.58
CA ARG A 133 13.23 13.06 2.20
C ARG A 133 13.28 12.40 0.82
N ARG A 134 12.79 13.11 -0.20
CA ARG A 134 12.62 12.58 -1.56
C ARG A 134 13.78 12.90 -2.53
N ASP A 135 15.02 13.01 -2.03
CA ASP A 135 16.16 13.16 -2.93
C ASP A 135 16.46 11.82 -3.61
N VAL A 136 16.18 11.72 -4.91
CA VAL A 136 16.33 10.48 -5.69
C VAL A 136 17.77 9.98 -5.72
N LYS A 137 18.76 10.88 -5.70
CA LYS A 137 20.18 10.48 -5.71
C LYS A 137 20.59 9.93 -4.35
N GLU A 138 20.02 10.45 -3.27
CA GLU A 138 20.37 10.06 -1.91
C GLU A 138 19.58 8.84 -1.40
N PHE A 139 18.26 8.80 -1.68
CA PHE A 139 17.30 7.82 -1.16
C PHE A 139 16.44 7.17 -2.27
N PRO A 140 17.05 6.53 -3.29
CA PRO A 140 16.31 6.03 -4.44
C PRO A 140 15.24 4.98 -4.10
N PHE A 141 15.44 4.18 -3.05
CA PHE A 141 14.48 3.15 -2.62
C PHE A 141 13.10 3.70 -2.27
N LEU A 142 13.00 4.99 -1.88
CA LEU A 142 11.71 5.63 -1.60
C LEU A 142 10.88 5.80 -2.87
N GLU A 143 11.52 5.96 -4.04
CA GLU A 143 10.81 6.10 -5.31
C GLU A 143 10.08 4.82 -5.70
N ASP A 144 10.56 3.62 -5.31
CA ASP A 144 9.87 2.37 -5.60
C ASP A 144 8.51 2.30 -4.90
N PHE A 145 8.43 2.74 -3.63
CA PHE A 145 7.18 2.82 -2.87
C PHE A 145 6.25 3.89 -3.43
N ILE A 146 6.78 5.05 -3.81
CA ILE A 146 5.99 6.13 -4.40
C ILE A 146 5.44 5.70 -5.76
N TYR A 147 6.26 5.08 -6.60
CA TYR A 147 5.87 4.56 -7.89
C TYR A 147 4.78 3.50 -7.73
N TRP A 148 4.96 2.54 -6.81
CA TRP A 148 3.93 1.54 -6.51
C TRP A 148 2.61 2.19 -6.05
N ALA A 149 2.68 3.14 -5.11
CA ALA A 149 1.50 3.80 -4.57
C ALA A 149 0.72 4.61 -5.63
N ASN A 150 1.44 5.28 -6.53
CA ASN A 150 0.83 6.09 -7.60
C ASN A 150 0.22 5.25 -8.72
N ASN A 151 0.75 4.04 -8.96
CA ASN A 151 0.23 3.09 -9.95
C ASN A 151 -0.75 2.07 -9.34
N PHE A 152 -1.09 2.19 -8.05
CA PHE A 152 -2.09 1.36 -7.42
C PHE A 152 -3.50 1.84 -7.78
N HIS A 153 -4.30 0.97 -8.38
CA HIS A 153 -5.70 1.24 -8.71
C HIS A 153 -6.62 0.28 -7.97
N GLY A 154 -7.38 0.80 -7.00
CA GLY A 154 -8.44 0.06 -6.32
C GLY A 154 -9.80 0.40 -6.92
N TYR A 155 -10.47 -0.58 -7.51
CA TYR A 155 -11.83 -0.43 -8.03
C TYR A 155 -12.81 -1.12 -7.10
N THR A 156 -13.83 -0.38 -6.65
CA THR A 156 -14.94 -0.92 -5.87
C THR A 156 -16.21 -0.78 -6.69
N PHE A 157 -16.83 -1.91 -7.05
CA PHE A 157 -18.08 -1.91 -7.80
C PHE A 157 -19.33 -1.89 -6.90
N SER A 158 -19.14 -1.80 -5.58
CA SER A 158 -20.23 -1.65 -4.62
C SER A 158 -20.99 -0.34 -4.84
N GLY A 159 -22.27 -0.43 -5.17
CA GLY A 159 -23.13 0.74 -5.38
C GLY A 159 -23.01 1.38 -6.77
N VAL A 160 -22.28 0.77 -7.70
CA VAL A 160 -22.29 1.21 -9.10
C VAL A 160 -23.66 0.88 -9.68
N ARG A 161 -24.39 1.92 -10.08
CA ARG A 161 -25.66 1.76 -10.78
C ARG A 161 -25.37 1.48 -12.26
N PRO A 162 -26.12 0.58 -12.93
CA PRO A 162 -25.87 0.23 -14.33
C PRO A 162 -25.83 1.44 -15.27
N ASN A 163 -26.63 2.47 -14.99
CA ASN A 163 -26.71 3.70 -15.75
C ASN A 163 -25.50 4.66 -15.60
N VAL A 164 -24.50 4.31 -14.78
CA VAL A 164 -23.28 5.11 -14.57
C VAL A 164 -22.06 4.45 -15.23
N ILE A 165 -22.17 3.18 -15.64
CA ILE A 165 -21.12 2.50 -16.40
C ILE A 165 -21.28 2.89 -17.86
N MET A 166 -20.53 3.91 -18.30
CA MET A 166 -20.34 4.13 -19.73
C MET A 166 -19.32 3.12 -20.25
N VAL A 167 -19.74 2.28 -21.19
CA VAL A 167 -18.82 1.50 -22.00
C VAL A 167 -18.24 2.45 -23.06
N PRO A 168 -16.92 2.67 -23.11
CA PRO A 168 -16.33 3.52 -24.13
C PRO A 168 -16.49 2.88 -25.51
N GLY A 169 -17.05 3.62 -26.46
CA GLY A 169 -17.32 3.16 -27.83
C GLY A 169 -18.81 3.09 -28.14
N ASP A 170 -19.15 2.65 -29.35
CA ASP A 170 -20.53 2.38 -29.74
C ASP A 170 -20.98 1.05 -29.12
N SER A 171 -21.94 1.11 -28.20
CA SER A 171 -22.49 -0.06 -27.52
C SER A 171 -23.14 -1.05 -28.49
N GLU A 172 -23.68 -0.58 -29.62
CA GLU A 172 -24.30 -1.46 -30.63
C GLU A 172 -23.24 -2.30 -31.34
N ALA A 173 -22.10 -1.71 -31.69
CA ALA A 173 -20.98 -2.43 -32.33
C ALA A 173 -20.35 -3.53 -31.44
N LEU A 174 -20.42 -3.37 -30.11
CA LEU A 174 -19.97 -4.39 -29.16
C LEU A 174 -20.96 -5.56 -29.04
N LEU A 175 -22.26 -5.31 -29.22
CA LEU A 175 -23.30 -6.33 -29.18
C LEU A 175 -23.38 -7.13 -30.48
N GLU A 176 -23.13 -6.50 -31.63
CA GLU A 176 -23.10 -7.18 -32.94
C GLU A 176 -22.08 -8.33 -32.99
N ASN A 177 -20.96 -8.20 -32.29
CA ASN A 177 -19.90 -9.21 -32.25
C ASN A 177 -20.16 -10.36 -31.26
N LEU A 178 -21.19 -10.26 -30.42
CA LEU A 178 -21.50 -11.27 -29.40
C LEU A 178 -22.47 -12.35 -29.90
N HIS A 179 -22.99 -12.25 -31.12
CA HIS A 179 -24.04 -13.15 -31.66
C HIS A 179 -25.18 -13.39 -30.66
N ALA A 180 -25.43 -12.43 -29.77
CA ALA A 180 -26.48 -12.53 -28.78
C ALA A 180 -27.81 -12.26 -29.48
N VAL A 181 -28.69 -13.25 -29.49
CA VAL A 181 -30.03 -13.13 -30.07
C VAL A 181 -30.81 -12.09 -29.28
N PRO A 182 -31.36 -11.04 -29.91
CA PRO A 182 -32.19 -10.08 -29.21
C PRO A 182 -33.49 -10.77 -28.74
N TYR A 183 -33.85 -10.58 -27.47
CA TYR A 183 -35.21 -10.83 -26.97
C TYR A 183 -36.06 -9.56 -27.09
#